data_AF-A0A946EM91-F1
#
_entry.id   AF-A0A946EM91-F1
#
_cell.length_a   1.000
_cell.length_b   1.000
_cell.length_c   1.000
_cell.angle_alpha   90.00
_cell.angle_beta   90.00
_cell.angle_gamma   90.00
#
_symmetry.space_group_name_H-M   'P 1'
#
loop_
_entity.id
_entity.type
_entity.pdbx_description
1 polymer ?
#
loop_
_entity_poly.entity_id
_entity_poly.type
_entity_poly.pdbx_seq_one_letter_code
_entity_poly.pdbx_strand_id
1 'polypeptide(L)'
;MITVRPIRRLELAPLLLIFIFFCNVVCAQSINSWHLTDASKELVNDKALLAQMKRAVDAAVYSGSNPTISGYQVKSATVIATAKGDKIFVAGNSEYEVPEAIHSESSLLASITSAFGASVTRSVKFIAFDSVECSKCTGCGDCRDYIKSQTDYENLLIVCGQRSDKSIHVTRFKDGLVDETEFASVNHTQIALSKLELEELLSSAQGALQGGIKFFSNDSHSAAAGLSYDNNIYRAAGVDDAAFHYRYPISGLLQQAATEQDYLIKAIVVVGTKGQWPKISYRDRQYGYEFSLFNNKLNKKPIQLILSDGLGNYRLTSFEQALPYAFSLEWLIPKELNTFIEQIS
;
A
#
# COMPACT_ATOMS: atom_id res chain seq x y z
N MET A 1 -51.09 -45.25 27.44
CA MET A 1 -51.99 -44.08 27.29
C MET A 1 -51.26 -42.87 27.82
N ILE A 2 -50.78 -42.00 26.92
CA ILE A 2 -50.03 -40.78 27.27
C ILE A 2 -50.97 -39.60 26.99
N THR A 3 -51.38 -38.91 28.05
CA THR A 3 -52.16 -37.68 27.98
C THR A 3 -51.26 -36.49 27.66
N VAL A 4 -51.38 -35.96 26.44
CA VAL A 4 -50.73 -34.71 26.02
C VAL A 4 -51.61 -33.54 26.44
N ARG A 5 -51.07 -32.60 27.24
CA ARG A 5 -51.75 -31.35 27.59
C ARG A 5 -51.56 -30.30 26.48
N PRO A 6 -52.57 -29.46 26.19
CA PRO A 6 -52.45 -28.42 25.17
C PRO A 6 -51.57 -27.26 25.66
N ILE A 7 -50.62 -26.86 24.83
CA ILE A 7 -49.78 -25.67 25.02
C ILE A 7 -50.65 -24.43 24.74
N ARG A 8 -50.76 -23.53 25.74
CA ARG A 8 -51.44 -22.24 25.60
C ARG A 8 -50.66 -21.36 24.62
N ARG A 9 -51.33 -20.87 23.58
CA ARG A 9 -50.83 -19.79 22.70
C ARG A 9 -50.68 -18.53 23.55
N LEU A 10 -49.43 -18.13 23.83
CA LEU A 10 -49.13 -16.79 24.33
C LEU A 10 -49.19 -15.80 23.16
N GLU A 11 -50.03 -14.78 23.29
CA GLU A 11 -50.11 -13.65 22.36
C GLU A 11 -48.86 -12.76 22.49
N LEU A 12 -47.86 -13.02 21.64
CA LEU A 12 -46.61 -12.24 21.53
C LEU A 12 -46.71 -11.08 20.51
N ALA A 13 -47.90 -10.51 20.33
CA ALA A 13 -48.11 -9.48 19.31
C ALA A 13 -47.57 -8.06 19.66
N PRO A 14 -47.54 -7.57 20.92
CA PRO A 14 -47.17 -6.16 21.16
C PRO A 14 -45.66 -5.92 21.33
N LEU A 15 -44.85 -6.96 21.54
CA LEU A 15 -43.39 -6.82 21.75
C LEU A 15 -42.60 -6.66 20.44
N LEU A 16 -43.16 -7.09 19.30
CA LEU A 16 -42.51 -6.98 17.99
C LEU A 16 -42.50 -5.54 17.44
N LEU A 17 -43.49 -4.72 17.82
CA LEU A 17 -43.65 -3.34 17.33
C LEU A 17 -42.68 -2.34 17.99
N ILE A 18 -42.31 -2.56 19.25
CA ILE A 18 -41.33 -1.71 19.97
C ILE A 18 -39.90 -1.94 19.45
N PHE A 19 -39.58 -3.17 19.01
CA PHE A 19 -38.26 -3.49 18.46
C PHE A 19 -38.02 -2.88 17.07
N ILE A 20 -39.06 -2.80 16.24
CA ILE A 20 -38.97 -2.17 14.90
C ILE A 20 -38.78 -0.65 15.01
N PHE A 21 -39.33 0.01 16.03
CA PHE A 21 -39.16 1.45 16.21
C PHE A 21 -37.76 1.83 16.74
N PHE A 22 -37.16 1.04 17.63
CA PHE A 22 -35.82 1.32 18.14
C PHE A 22 -34.69 1.04 17.13
N CYS A 23 -34.87 0.09 16.20
CA CYS A 23 -33.87 -0.19 15.18
C CYS A 23 -33.73 0.96 14.16
N ASN A 24 -34.82 1.68 13.86
CA ASN A 24 -34.82 2.78 12.90
C ASN A 24 -34.23 4.09 13.46
N VAL A 25 -34.35 4.34 14.77
CA VAL A 25 -33.82 5.58 15.37
C VAL A 25 -32.31 5.52 15.59
N VAL A 26 -31.76 4.35 15.91
CA VAL A 26 -30.30 4.19 16.11
C VAL A 26 -29.54 4.19 14.78
N CYS A 27 -30.13 3.74 13.67
CA CYS A 27 -29.49 3.80 12.35
C CYS A 27 -29.49 5.20 11.71
N ALA A 28 -30.35 6.13 12.15
CA ALA A 28 -30.46 7.45 11.52
C ALA A 28 -29.47 8.50 12.07
N GLN A 29 -28.77 8.23 13.17
CA GLN A 29 -27.94 9.23 13.85
C GLN A 29 -26.47 9.32 13.39
N SER A 30 -25.92 8.38 12.59
CA SER A 30 -24.47 8.44 12.26
C SER A 30 -24.12 9.21 10.98
N ILE A 31 -24.99 9.19 9.96
CA ILE A 31 -24.67 9.67 8.58
C ILE A 31 -24.38 11.18 8.51
N ASN A 32 -24.93 11.97 9.43
CA ASN A 32 -24.79 13.43 9.41
C ASN A 32 -23.62 13.97 10.24
N SER A 33 -22.87 13.12 10.95
CA SER A 33 -21.77 13.58 11.81
C SER A 33 -20.49 13.95 11.04
N TRP A 34 -20.26 13.32 9.89
CA TRP A 34 -19.05 13.52 9.12
C TRP A 34 -19.02 14.86 8.38
N HIS A 35 -17.88 15.56 8.43
CA HIS A 35 -17.67 16.82 7.71
C HIS A 35 -16.32 16.85 6.99
N LEU A 36 -16.24 17.47 5.82
CA LEU A 36 -14.96 17.63 5.11
C LEU A 36 -14.09 18.66 5.83
N THR A 37 -12.79 18.38 5.88
CA THR A 37 -11.79 19.41 6.20
C THR A 37 -11.73 20.48 5.10
N ASP A 38 -11.22 21.67 5.43
CA ASP A 38 -11.14 22.77 4.46
C ASP A 38 -10.31 22.40 3.22
N ALA A 39 -9.16 21.75 3.41
CA ALA A 39 -8.33 21.25 2.31
C ALA A 39 -9.07 20.25 1.40
N SER A 40 -9.98 19.44 1.97
CA SER A 40 -10.72 18.43 1.21
C SER A 40 -11.87 19.01 0.38
N LYS A 41 -12.38 20.20 0.74
CA LYS A 41 -13.48 20.86 0.01
C LYS A 41 -13.09 21.20 -1.42
N GLU A 42 -11.83 21.50 -1.68
CA GLU A 42 -11.33 21.81 -3.02
C GLU A 42 -11.40 20.60 -3.97
N LEU A 43 -11.29 19.38 -3.43
CA LEU A 43 -11.31 18.14 -4.20
C LEU A 43 -12.73 17.57 -4.39
N VAL A 44 -13.67 17.93 -3.52
CA VAL A 44 -15.02 17.34 -3.50
C VAL A 44 -16.09 18.43 -3.55
N ASN A 45 -16.41 18.86 -4.77
CA ASN A 45 -17.48 19.85 -5.03
C ASN A 45 -18.85 19.20 -5.35
N ASP A 46 -18.87 17.91 -5.64
CA ASP A 46 -20.09 17.16 -5.92
C ASP A 46 -20.77 16.69 -4.62
N LYS A 47 -21.98 17.21 -4.37
CA LYS A 47 -22.79 16.85 -3.19
C LYS A 47 -23.16 15.37 -3.15
N ALA A 48 -23.39 14.73 -4.30
CA ALA A 48 -23.71 13.32 -4.37
C ALA A 48 -22.49 12.47 -3.99
N LEU A 49 -21.32 12.81 -4.54
CA LEU A 49 -20.06 12.15 -4.18
C LEU A 49 -19.75 12.30 -2.68
N LEU A 50 -19.93 13.49 -2.11
CA LEU A 50 -19.74 13.70 -0.67
C LEU A 50 -20.69 12.80 0.15
N ALA A 51 -21.97 12.71 -0.22
CA ALA A 51 -22.91 11.81 0.45
C ALA A 51 -22.49 10.34 0.34
N GLN A 52 -21.94 9.92 -0.80
CA GLN A 52 -21.36 8.58 -0.99
C GLN A 52 -20.16 8.35 -0.07
N MET A 53 -19.23 9.31 0.03
CA MET A 53 -18.06 9.23 0.90
C MET A 53 -18.44 9.11 2.37
N LYS A 54 -19.39 9.92 2.87
CA LYS A 54 -19.86 9.82 4.26
C LYS A 54 -20.40 8.43 4.60
N ARG A 55 -21.25 7.87 3.73
CA ARG A 55 -21.79 6.51 3.92
C ARG A 55 -20.70 5.44 3.85
N ALA A 56 -19.70 5.61 2.99
CA ALA A 56 -18.58 4.68 2.90
C ALA A 56 -17.72 4.72 4.18
N VAL A 57 -17.40 5.92 4.68
CA VAL A 57 -16.66 6.07 5.94
C VAL A 57 -17.44 5.41 7.09
N ASP A 58 -18.75 5.68 7.21
CA ASP A 58 -19.59 4.99 8.19
C ASP A 58 -19.52 3.46 8.04
N ALA A 59 -19.60 2.95 6.81
CA ALA A 59 -19.55 1.51 6.56
C ALA A 59 -18.17 0.90 6.86
N ALA A 60 -17.08 1.64 6.62
CA ALA A 60 -15.72 1.20 6.93
C ALA A 60 -15.54 0.97 8.44
N VAL A 61 -16.14 1.80 9.32
CA VAL A 61 -16.09 1.61 10.78
C VAL A 61 -16.55 0.20 11.20
N TYR A 62 -17.59 -0.30 10.51
CA TYR A 62 -18.22 -1.59 10.80
C TYR A 62 -17.71 -2.74 9.95
N SER A 63 -16.71 -2.53 9.09
CA SER A 63 -16.14 -3.62 8.30
C SER A 63 -15.39 -4.61 9.20
N GLY A 64 -15.44 -5.89 8.82
CA GLY A 64 -14.68 -6.94 9.47
C GLY A 64 -13.22 -6.94 9.00
N SER A 65 -12.30 -7.21 9.92
CA SER A 65 -10.87 -7.39 9.67
C SER A 65 -10.34 -8.52 10.56
N ASN A 66 -9.29 -9.21 10.13
CA ASN A 66 -8.61 -10.24 10.92
C ASN A 66 -7.09 -9.99 11.03
N PRO A 67 -6.63 -9.03 11.86
CA PRO A 67 -5.21 -8.73 12.02
C PRO A 67 -4.57 -9.58 13.14
N THR A 68 -4.60 -10.91 12.99
CA THR A 68 -4.14 -11.83 14.06
C THR A 68 -2.64 -11.67 14.39
N ILE A 69 -1.83 -11.20 13.45
CA ILE A 69 -0.37 -11.11 13.57
C ILE A 69 0.05 -9.69 14.01
N SER A 70 -0.40 -8.65 13.30
CA SER A 70 0.01 -7.27 13.55
C SER A 70 -0.82 -6.58 14.64
N GLY A 71 -2.05 -7.05 14.89
CA GLY A 71 -3.04 -6.36 15.71
C GLY A 71 -3.59 -5.07 15.08
N TYR A 72 -3.15 -4.69 13.88
CA TYR A 72 -3.50 -3.44 13.21
C TYR A 72 -4.66 -3.60 12.24
N GLN A 73 -5.79 -2.98 12.56
CA GLN A 73 -7.01 -3.05 11.76
C GLN A 73 -6.99 -2.00 10.65
N VAL A 74 -7.02 -2.46 9.39
CA VAL A 74 -7.21 -1.62 8.21
C VAL A 74 -8.58 -1.94 7.63
N LYS A 75 -9.48 -0.96 7.68
CA LYS A 75 -10.87 -1.11 7.28
C LYS A 75 -11.18 -0.13 6.16
N SER A 76 -11.79 -0.64 5.09
CA SER A 76 -12.09 0.16 3.92
C SER A 76 -13.49 -0.08 3.37
N ALA A 77 -13.99 0.88 2.62
CA ALA A 77 -15.26 0.81 1.92
C ALA A 77 -15.29 1.71 0.68
N THR A 78 -16.22 1.44 -0.23
CA THR A 78 -16.54 2.35 -1.34
C THR A 78 -18.02 2.23 -1.72
N VAL A 79 -18.49 3.12 -2.58
CA VAL A 79 -19.85 3.11 -3.13
C VAL A 79 -19.81 3.00 -4.64
N ILE A 80 -20.54 2.02 -5.17
CA ILE A 80 -20.75 1.84 -6.61
C ILE A 80 -22.18 2.21 -6.95
N ALA A 81 -22.36 3.20 -7.82
CA ALA A 81 -23.66 3.53 -8.37
C ALA A 81 -24.13 2.44 -9.35
N THR A 82 -25.35 1.93 -9.17
CA THR A 82 -25.95 0.92 -10.06
C THR A 82 -27.34 1.37 -10.51
N ALA A 83 -27.91 0.69 -11.51
CA ALA A 83 -29.28 0.94 -11.94
C ALA A 83 -30.33 0.73 -10.83
N LYS A 84 -30.01 -0.05 -9.79
CA LYS A 84 -30.87 -0.31 -8.63
C LYS A 84 -30.57 0.63 -7.45
N GLY A 85 -29.73 1.65 -7.65
CA GLY A 85 -29.23 2.54 -6.62
C GLY A 85 -27.79 2.22 -6.20
N ASP A 86 -27.31 2.97 -5.21
CA ASP A 86 -25.94 2.86 -4.71
C ASP A 86 -25.74 1.59 -3.89
N LYS A 87 -24.69 0.83 -4.19
CA LYS A 87 -24.25 -0.34 -3.42
C LYS A 87 -22.96 -0.03 -2.68
N ILE A 88 -22.94 -0.29 -1.38
CA ILE A 88 -21.75 -0.13 -0.53
C ILE A 88 -20.96 -1.44 -0.53
N PHE A 89 -19.66 -1.37 -0.75
CA PHE A 89 -18.71 -2.46 -0.55
C PHE A 89 -17.85 -2.15 0.66
N VAL A 90 -17.58 -3.15 1.47
CA VAL A 90 -16.73 -3.05 2.66
C VAL A 90 -15.68 -4.15 2.61
N ALA A 91 -14.51 -3.87 3.19
CA ALA A 91 -13.43 -4.82 3.33
C ALA A 91 -12.58 -4.51 4.56
N GLY A 92 -11.77 -5.48 4.96
CA GLY A 92 -10.73 -5.31 5.96
C GLY A 92 -9.50 -6.15 5.62
N ASN A 93 -8.37 -5.84 6.24
CA ASN A 93 -7.19 -6.70 6.13
C ASN A 93 -7.42 -8.04 6.82
N SER A 94 -6.78 -9.09 6.32
CA SER A 94 -6.77 -10.43 6.90
C SER A 94 -5.36 -10.97 6.91
N GLU A 95 -4.95 -11.55 8.03
CA GLU A 95 -3.59 -12.06 8.23
C GLU A 95 -3.65 -13.57 8.51
N TYR A 96 -2.77 -14.31 7.84
CA TYR A 96 -2.64 -15.76 7.95
C TYR A 96 -1.17 -16.09 8.17
N GLU A 97 -0.88 -17.15 8.93
CA GLU A 97 0.51 -17.59 9.14
C GLU A 97 1.18 -18.00 7.82
N VAL A 98 0.44 -18.67 6.92
CA VAL A 98 0.86 -19.05 5.56
C VAL A 98 -0.37 -19.24 4.64
N PRO A 99 -0.42 -18.70 3.40
CA PRO A 99 0.40 -17.64 2.81
C PRO A 99 -0.21 -16.23 3.01
N GLU A 100 0.69 -15.25 3.23
CA GLU A 100 0.57 -13.78 3.21
C GLU A 100 -0.72 -13.07 3.69
N ALA A 101 -0.53 -11.87 4.25
CA ALA A 101 -1.62 -10.98 4.61
C ALA A 101 -2.32 -10.42 3.36
N ILE A 102 -3.65 -10.37 3.38
CA ILE A 102 -4.46 -9.69 2.38
C ILE A 102 -4.80 -8.30 2.90
N HIS A 103 -4.44 -7.28 2.14
CA HIS A 103 -4.70 -5.89 2.49
C HIS A 103 -6.15 -5.49 2.22
N SER A 104 -6.63 -4.48 2.94
CA SER A 104 -8.03 -4.05 2.87
C SER A 104 -8.41 -3.56 1.47
N GLU A 105 -7.50 -2.82 0.84
CA GLU A 105 -7.62 -2.26 -0.50
C GLU A 105 -7.75 -3.37 -1.56
N SER A 106 -6.89 -4.38 -1.47
CA SER A 106 -6.90 -5.52 -2.39
C SER A 106 -8.19 -6.33 -2.24
N SER A 107 -8.60 -6.61 -1.00
CA SER A 107 -9.88 -7.26 -0.69
C SER A 107 -11.08 -6.49 -1.26
N LEU A 108 -11.10 -5.16 -1.10
CA LEU A 108 -12.19 -4.30 -1.56
C LEU A 108 -12.33 -4.36 -3.08
N LEU A 109 -11.23 -4.11 -3.80
CA LEU A 109 -11.24 -4.08 -5.26
C LEU A 109 -11.49 -5.47 -5.86
N ALA A 110 -10.93 -6.54 -5.27
CA ALA A 110 -11.22 -7.90 -5.69
C ALA A 110 -12.71 -8.26 -5.53
N SER A 111 -13.34 -7.83 -4.43
CA SER A 111 -14.78 -8.02 -4.20
C SER A 111 -15.63 -7.31 -5.27
N ILE A 112 -15.25 -6.10 -5.67
CA ILE A 112 -15.93 -5.33 -6.73
C ILE A 112 -15.73 -6.01 -8.09
N THR A 113 -14.49 -6.41 -8.42
CA THR A 113 -14.17 -7.12 -9.66
C THR A 113 -14.95 -8.42 -9.76
N SER A 114 -15.07 -9.18 -8.68
CA SER A 114 -15.84 -10.42 -8.65
C SER A 114 -17.34 -10.16 -8.85
N ALA A 115 -17.88 -9.11 -8.23
CA ALA A 115 -19.30 -8.78 -8.31
C ALA A 115 -19.74 -8.15 -9.65
N PHE A 116 -18.86 -7.38 -10.30
CA PHE A 116 -19.24 -6.51 -11.43
C PHE A 116 -18.25 -6.50 -12.61
N GLY A 117 -17.11 -7.17 -12.49
CA GLY A 117 -16.06 -7.19 -13.50
C GLY A 117 -15.09 -6.00 -13.44
N ALA A 118 -13.95 -6.15 -14.13
CA ALA A 118 -12.84 -5.20 -14.09
C ALA A 118 -13.19 -3.79 -14.62
N SER A 119 -14.16 -3.67 -15.53
CA SER A 119 -14.59 -2.35 -16.05
C SER A 119 -15.20 -1.47 -14.97
N VAL A 120 -15.97 -2.06 -14.06
CA VAL A 120 -16.57 -1.36 -12.93
C VAL A 120 -15.52 -1.05 -11.87
N THR A 121 -14.60 -1.98 -11.59
CA THR A 121 -13.45 -1.74 -10.70
C THR A 121 -12.59 -0.56 -11.17
N ARG A 122 -12.35 -0.46 -12.48
CA ARG A 122 -11.65 0.69 -13.09
C ARG A 122 -12.36 2.03 -12.86
N SER A 123 -13.67 2.00 -12.66
CA SER A 123 -14.52 3.19 -12.46
C SER A 123 -14.75 3.53 -10.98
N VAL A 124 -14.07 2.85 -10.04
CA VAL A 124 -14.11 3.19 -8.61
C VAL A 124 -13.58 4.61 -8.43
N LYS A 125 -14.43 5.50 -7.88
CA LYS A 125 -14.10 6.93 -7.74
C LYS A 125 -13.28 7.23 -6.48
N PHE A 126 -13.45 6.43 -5.43
CA PHE A 126 -12.76 6.62 -4.17
C PHE A 126 -12.66 5.34 -3.36
N ILE A 127 -11.69 5.28 -2.45
CA ILE A 127 -11.60 4.27 -1.38
C ILE A 127 -11.62 5.01 -0.04
N ALA A 128 -12.59 4.68 0.81
CA ALA A 128 -12.74 5.26 2.14
C ALA A 128 -12.18 4.34 3.22
N PHE A 129 -11.44 4.90 4.16
CA PHE A 129 -10.85 4.20 5.30
C PHE A 129 -11.37 4.75 6.62
N ASP A 130 -11.46 3.88 7.61
CA ASP A 130 -11.69 4.25 9.02
C ASP A 130 -10.35 4.38 9.74
N SER A 131 -10.11 5.52 10.41
CA SER A 131 -8.94 5.70 11.27
C SER A 131 -9.29 6.42 12.57
N VAL A 132 -8.49 6.22 13.62
CA VAL A 132 -8.56 7.07 14.82
C VAL A 132 -8.11 8.48 14.47
N GLU A 133 -7.00 8.59 13.75
CA GLU A 133 -6.41 9.84 13.24
C GLU A 133 -5.97 9.65 11.79
N CYS A 134 -6.29 10.62 10.93
CA CYS A 134 -5.90 10.58 9.54
C CYS A 134 -4.45 11.00 9.37
N SER A 135 -3.64 10.09 8.82
CA SER A 135 -2.29 10.40 8.37
C SER A 135 -2.29 10.79 6.89
N LYS A 136 -1.15 11.28 6.41
CA LYS A 136 -0.95 11.52 4.97
C LYS A 136 -0.68 10.23 4.18
N CYS A 137 -0.64 9.07 4.84
CA CYS A 137 -0.32 7.79 4.22
C CYS A 137 -1.28 7.48 3.06
N THR A 138 -0.74 7.07 1.92
CA THR A 138 -1.52 6.70 0.73
C THR A 138 -1.48 5.18 0.46
N GLY A 139 -1.27 4.39 1.50
CA GLY A 139 -1.14 2.93 1.43
C GLY A 139 0.32 2.46 1.28
N CYS A 140 0.55 1.17 1.53
CA CYS A 140 1.86 0.53 1.34
C CYS A 140 2.19 0.34 -0.14
N GLY A 141 3.46 0.04 -0.43
CA GLY A 141 3.92 -0.20 -1.80
C GLY A 141 3.11 -1.23 -2.60
N ASP A 142 2.79 -2.38 -2.00
CA ASP A 142 2.03 -3.45 -2.65
C ASP A 142 0.60 -3.01 -3.04
N CYS A 143 -0.09 -2.31 -2.13
CA CYS A 143 -1.40 -1.71 -2.41
C CYS A 143 -1.32 -0.64 -3.49
N ARG A 144 -0.23 0.13 -3.57
CA ARG A 144 -0.08 1.15 -4.61
C ARG A 144 0.01 0.52 -5.99
N ASP A 145 0.86 -0.50 -6.14
CA ASP A 145 0.98 -1.26 -7.40
C ASP A 145 -0.36 -1.91 -7.78
N TYR A 146 -1.04 -2.54 -6.81
CA TYR A 146 -2.33 -3.19 -7.04
C TYR A 146 -3.41 -2.18 -7.46
N ILE A 147 -3.62 -1.09 -6.71
CA ILE A 147 -4.60 -0.05 -7.04
C ILE A 147 -4.31 0.56 -8.42
N LYS A 148 -3.03 0.85 -8.72
CA LYS A 148 -2.61 1.38 -10.03
C LYS A 148 -2.99 0.44 -11.18
N SER A 149 -2.92 -0.87 -10.97
CA SER A 149 -3.29 -1.88 -11.99
C SER A 149 -4.80 -2.07 -12.15
N GLN A 150 -5.61 -1.80 -11.11
CA GLN A 150 -7.04 -2.14 -11.07
C GLN A 150 -7.98 -0.94 -11.31
N THR A 151 -7.50 0.28 -11.10
CA THR A 151 -8.34 1.50 -11.06
C THR A 151 -7.89 2.56 -12.07
N ASP A 152 -8.76 3.53 -12.37
CA ASP A 152 -8.35 4.83 -12.93
C ASP A 152 -7.65 5.67 -11.85
N TYR A 153 -6.42 5.28 -11.54
CA TYR A 153 -5.66 5.78 -10.41
C TYR A 153 -5.38 7.29 -10.47
N GLU A 154 -5.42 7.89 -11.66
CA GLU A 154 -5.23 9.33 -11.87
C GLU A 154 -6.39 10.16 -11.31
N ASN A 155 -7.60 9.58 -11.33
CA ASN A 155 -8.83 10.21 -10.86
C ASN A 155 -9.33 9.64 -9.51
N LEU A 156 -8.74 8.54 -9.03
CA LEU A 156 -9.09 7.92 -7.76
C LEU A 156 -8.78 8.83 -6.57
N LEU A 157 -9.76 8.95 -5.67
CA LEU A 157 -9.61 9.65 -4.39
C LEU A 157 -9.38 8.67 -3.25
N ILE A 158 -8.50 9.04 -2.31
CA ILE A 158 -8.34 8.37 -1.03
C ILE A 158 -9.06 9.19 0.02
N VAL A 159 -9.97 8.56 0.76
CA VAL A 159 -10.82 9.19 1.75
C VAL A 159 -10.47 8.59 3.10
N CYS A 160 -10.03 9.41 4.05
CA CYS A 160 -9.81 8.99 5.41
C CYS A 160 -10.86 9.64 6.32
N GLY A 161 -11.65 8.81 7.00
CA GLY A 161 -12.55 9.25 8.06
C GLY A 161 -11.84 9.22 9.41
N GLN A 162 -11.66 10.40 10.01
CA GLN A 162 -11.06 10.56 11.32
C GLN A 162 -12.11 10.42 12.43
N ARG A 163 -12.09 9.29 13.15
CA ARG A 163 -13.10 9.03 14.20
C ARG A 163 -13.04 10.00 15.37
N SER A 164 -11.86 10.54 15.69
CA SER A 164 -11.66 11.39 16.87
C SER A 164 -12.49 12.68 16.83
N ASP A 165 -12.69 13.27 15.64
CA ASP A 165 -13.43 14.52 15.46
C ASP A 165 -14.52 14.46 14.38
N LYS A 166 -14.72 13.31 13.74
CA LYS A 166 -15.67 13.12 12.62
C LYS A 166 -15.34 13.94 11.38
N SER A 167 -14.07 14.27 11.17
CA SER A 167 -13.63 14.90 9.92
C SER A 167 -13.36 13.86 8.82
N ILE A 168 -13.51 14.29 7.57
CA ILE A 168 -13.15 13.54 6.36
C ILE A 168 -12.01 14.28 5.68
N HIS A 169 -10.90 13.58 5.51
CA HIS A 169 -9.74 13.99 4.74
C HIS A 169 -9.77 13.32 3.38
N VAL A 170 -9.59 14.09 2.31
CA VAL A 170 -9.56 13.58 0.94
C VAL A 170 -8.25 13.97 0.29
N THR A 171 -7.60 13.02 -0.36
CA THR A 171 -6.41 13.23 -1.19
C THR A 171 -6.60 12.53 -2.54
N ARG A 172 -5.79 12.88 -3.55
CA ARG A 172 -5.76 12.08 -4.78
C ARG A 172 -4.77 10.95 -4.59
N PHE A 173 -5.13 9.75 -5.03
CA PHE A 173 -4.23 8.60 -4.94
C PHE A 173 -2.91 8.87 -5.70
N LYS A 174 -2.99 9.50 -6.87
CA LYS A 174 -1.83 9.88 -7.67
C LYS A 174 -0.82 10.80 -6.95
N ASP A 175 -1.23 11.55 -5.94
CA ASP A 175 -0.32 12.47 -5.22
C ASP A 175 0.68 11.69 -4.35
N GLY A 176 0.41 10.41 -4.06
CA GLY A 176 1.35 9.48 -3.44
C GLY A 176 2.21 8.69 -4.43
N LEU A 177 2.12 8.97 -5.73
CA LEU A 177 2.85 8.26 -6.77
C LEU A 177 3.92 9.18 -7.35
N VAL A 178 5.14 8.67 -7.46
CA VAL A 178 6.24 9.34 -8.16
C VAL A 178 6.69 8.43 -9.29
N ASP A 179 6.72 8.93 -10.52
CA ASP A 179 7.21 8.17 -11.68
C ASP A 179 8.74 8.24 -11.76
N GLU A 180 9.39 7.18 -12.25
CA GLU A 180 10.85 7.17 -12.44
C GLU A 180 11.33 8.29 -13.37
N THR A 181 10.48 8.85 -14.22
CA THR A 181 10.78 10.02 -15.06
C THR A 181 10.94 11.33 -14.27
N GLU A 182 10.45 11.38 -13.04
CA GLU A 182 10.60 12.54 -12.15
C GLU A 182 11.91 12.50 -11.35
N PHE A 183 12.61 11.37 -11.35
CA PHE A 183 13.90 11.25 -10.65
C PHE A 183 14.95 12.14 -11.33
N ALA A 184 15.80 12.78 -10.52
CA ALA A 184 16.77 13.74 -11.01
C ALA A 184 17.77 13.07 -11.97
N SER A 185 17.87 13.58 -13.19
CA SER A 185 18.90 13.16 -14.13
C SER A 185 20.25 13.70 -13.69
N VAL A 186 21.22 12.83 -13.48
CA VAL A 186 22.53 13.19 -12.94
C VAL A 186 23.66 12.52 -13.71
N ASN A 187 24.85 13.10 -13.62
CA ASN A 187 26.08 12.44 -14.04
C ASN A 187 26.74 11.70 -12.85
N HIS A 188 27.73 10.85 -13.15
CA HIS A 188 28.40 10.04 -12.13
C HIS A 188 29.09 10.85 -11.01
N THR A 189 29.49 12.10 -11.26
CA THR A 189 30.16 12.95 -10.26
C THR A 189 29.22 13.52 -9.19
N GLN A 190 27.91 13.46 -9.45
CA GLN A 190 26.87 13.90 -8.51
C GLN A 190 26.35 12.76 -7.62
N ILE A 191 26.71 11.51 -7.92
CA ILE A 191 26.39 10.34 -7.10
C ILE A 191 27.40 10.28 -5.94
N ALA A 192 26.94 10.05 -4.72
CA ALA A 192 27.80 10.10 -3.53
C ALA A 192 28.55 8.78 -3.31
N LEU A 193 29.13 8.26 -4.39
CA LEU A 193 29.96 7.06 -4.48
C LEU A 193 31.25 7.44 -5.22
N SER A 194 32.35 6.77 -4.86
CA SER A 194 33.54 6.80 -5.70
C SER A 194 33.24 6.16 -7.07
N LYS A 195 34.04 6.51 -8.06
CA LYS A 195 33.94 5.92 -9.40
C LYS A 195 34.01 4.39 -9.37
N LEU A 196 34.92 3.84 -8.55
CA LEU A 196 35.11 2.40 -8.42
C LEU A 196 33.88 1.72 -7.80
N GLU A 197 33.34 2.27 -6.70
CA GLU A 197 32.11 1.74 -6.07
C GLU A 197 30.93 1.72 -7.06
N LEU A 198 30.74 2.80 -7.84
CA LEU A 198 29.67 2.87 -8.83
C LEU A 198 29.88 1.87 -9.97
N GLU A 199 31.10 1.73 -10.50
CA GLU A 199 31.43 0.76 -11.54
C GLU A 199 31.22 -0.68 -11.08
N GLU A 200 31.58 -1.00 -9.83
CA GLU A 200 31.40 -2.32 -9.24
C GLU A 200 29.93 -2.67 -9.02
N LEU A 201 29.13 -1.70 -8.56
CA LEU A 201 27.67 -1.85 -8.44
C LEU A 201 27.00 -2.07 -9.80
N LEU A 202 27.36 -1.27 -10.80
CA LEU A 202 26.83 -1.42 -12.16
C LEU A 202 27.19 -2.78 -12.75
N SER A 203 28.44 -3.20 -12.61
CA SER A 203 28.90 -4.53 -13.06
C SER A 203 28.14 -5.65 -12.35
N SER A 204 27.95 -5.54 -11.03
CA SER A 204 27.24 -6.53 -10.23
C SER A 204 25.76 -6.64 -10.59
N ALA A 205 25.08 -5.51 -10.76
CA ALA A 205 23.68 -5.48 -11.18
C ALA A 205 23.52 -6.04 -12.62
N GLN A 206 24.44 -5.68 -13.52
CA GLN A 206 24.44 -6.18 -14.90
C GLN A 206 24.71 -7.69 -14.98
N GLY A 207 25.58 -8.20 -14.12
CA GLY A 207 25.82 -9.63 -13.96
C GLY A 207 24.59 -10.36 -13.42
N ALA A 208 23.93 -9.81 -12.40
CA ALA A 208 22.68 -10.36 -11.86
C ALA A 208 21.57 -10.40 -12.93
N LEU A 209 21.48 -9.39 -13.80
CA LEU A 209 20.50 -9.33 -14.88
C LEU A 209 20.50 -10.58 -15.77
N GLN A 210 21.67 -11.21 -15.98
CA GLN A 210 21.81 -12.42 -16.80
C GLN A 210 21.18 -13.66 -16.16
N GLY A 211 21.00 -13.66 -14.84
CA GLY A 211 20.47 -14.80 -14.09
C GLY A 211 18.96 -14.75 -13.86
N GLY A 212 18.28 -13.67 -14.22
CA GLY A 212 16.84 -13.58 -13.97
C GLY A 212 16.00 -14.27 -15.04
N ILE A 213 14.76 -14.59 -14.65
CA ILE A 213 13.88 -15.49 -15.39
C ILE A 213 12.63 -14.72 -15.81
N LYS A 214 12.26 -14.87 -17.10
CA LYS A 214 11.12 -14.17 -17.71
C LYS A 214 10.25 -15.16 -18.45
N PHE A 215 9.01 -15.32 -17.99
CA PHE A 215 7.99 -16.18 -18.58
C PHE A 215 6.73 -15.43 -18.98
N PHE A 216 6.30 -14.42 -18.22
CA PHE A 216 4.96 -13.83 -18.33
C PHE A 216 4.97 -12.30 -18.39
N SER A 217 5.93 -11.66 -17.74
CA SER A 217 6.02 -10.19 -17.76
C SER A 217 6.39 -9.72 -19.18
N ASN A 218 5.69 -8.72 -19.70
CA ASN A 218 6.11 -8.06 -20.95
C ASN A 218 7.12 -6.93 -20.69
N ASP A 219 7.20 -6.46 -19.45
CA ASP A 219 8.10 -5.38 -19.03
C ASP A 219 9.58 -5.75 -19.16
N SER A 220 10.42 -4.71 -19.22
CA SER A 220 11.88 -4.85 -19.24
C SER A 220 12.35 -5.51 -17.95
N HIS A 221 13.08 -6.62 -18.09
CA HIS A 221 13.70 -7.30 -16.97
C HIS A 221 14.68 -6.36 -16.27
N SER A 222 14.64 -6.30 -14.94
CA SER A 222 15.56 -5.51 -14.12
C SER A 222 16.36 -6.38 -13.17
N ALA A 223 17.48 -5.83 -12.72
CA ALA A 223 18.31 -6.39 -11.66
C ALA A 223 18.86 -5.24 -10.82
N ALA A 224 19.25 -5.56 -9.59
CA ALA A 224 19.74 -4.57 -8.67
C ALA A 224 20.99 -5.07 -7.93
N ALA A 225 21.85 -4.13 -7.56
CA ALA A 225 22.95 -4.34 -6.64
C ALA A 225 22.96 -3.25 -5.57
N GLY A 226 23.16 -3.63 -4.32
CA GLY A 226 23.26 -2.74 -3.18
C GLY A 226 24.66 -2.77 -2.58
N LEU A 227 25.16 -1.61 -2.18
CA LEU A 227 26.42 -1.44 -1.45
C LEU A 227 26.09 -1.09 0.00
N SER A 228 26.61 -1.84 0.96
CA SER A 228 26.46 -1.51 2.38
C SER A 228 27.51 -0.54 2.90
N TYR A 229 27.30 -0.01 4.10
CA TYR A 229 28.28 0.82 4.80
C TYR A 229 29.57 0.05 5.16
N ASP A 230 29.51 -1.28 5.22
CA ASP A 230 30.66 -2.16 5.45
C ASP A 230 31.36 -2.59 4.15
N ASN A 231 30.95 -2.02 3.02
CA ASN A 231 31.45 -2.27 1.66
C ASN A 231 31.13 -3.67 1.11
N ASN A 232 30.09 -4.33 1.64
CA ASN A 232 29.57 -5.56 1.04
C ASN A 232 28.68 -5.22 -0.16
N ILE A 233 28.70 -6.08 -1.18
CA ILE A 233 27.82 -5.98 -2.35
C ILE A 233 26.83 -7.14 -2.36
N TYR A 234 25.55 -6.77 -2.34
CA TYR A 234 24.42 -7.69 -2.48
C TYR A 234 23.78 -7.49 -3.84
N ARG A 235 23.26 -8.54 -4.47
CA ARG A 235 22.66 -8.43 -5.80
C ARG A 235 21.55 -9.45 -6.01
N ALA A 236 20.54 -9.04 -6.77
CA ALA A 236 19.47 -9.92 -7.18
C ALA A 236 18.95 -9.55 -8.55
N ALA A 237 18.46 -10.57 -9.25
CA ALA A 237 17.74 -10.43 -10.51
C ALA A 237 16.24 -10.37 -10.21
N GLY A 238 15.48 -9.67 -11.04
CA GLY A 238 14.03 -9.88 -11.07
C GLY A 238 13.71 -11.27 -11.59
N VAL A 239 12.61 -11.88 -11.15
CA VAL A 239 12.25 -13.25 -11.55
C VAL A 239 10.74 -13.41 -11.62
N ASP A 240 10.20 -13.84 -12.76
CA ASP A 240 8.83 -14.37 -12.83
C ASP A 240 8.77 -15.73 -12.11
N ASP A 241 7.75 -15.94 -11.27
CA ASP A 241 7.48 -17.25 -10.69
C ASP A 241 6.19 -17.90 -11.23
N ALA A 242 6.01 -19.19 -10.91
CA ALA A 242 4.89 -19.99 -11.40
C ALA A 242 3.52 -19.53 -10.85
N ALA A 243 3.49 -18.65 -9.85
CA ALA A 243 2.27 -18.01 -9.37
C ALA A 243 1.95 -16.71 -10.16
N PHE A 244 2.66 -16.46 -11.27
CA PHE A 244 2.53 -15.26 -12.09
C PHE A 244 2.89 -13.97 -11.33
N HIS A 245 3.66 -14.10 -10.25
CA HIS A 245 4.22 -12.96 -9.54
C HIS A 245 5.58 -12.61 -10.11
N TYR A 246 5.84 -11.33 -10.30
CA TYR A 246 7.18 -10.84 -10.56
C TYR A 246 7.87 -10.55 -9.23
N ARG A 247 8.93 -11.30 -8.93
CA ARG A 247 9.80 -11.07 -7.78
C ARG A 247 10.75 -9.94 -8.13
N TYR A 248 10.58 -8.82 -7.45
CA TYR A 248 11.33 -7.60 -7.74
C TYR A 248 12.75 -7.65 -7.12
N PRO A 249 13.76 -7.10 -7.81
CA PRO A 249 15.16 -7.32 -7.44
C PRO A 249 15.61 -6.61 -6.16
N ILE A 250 15.01 -5.49 -5.76
CA ILE A 250 15.45 -4.80 -4.54
C ILE A 250 15.06 -5.63 -3.31
N SER A 251 13.86 -6.20 -3.27
CA SER A 251 13.47 -7.09 -2.19
C SER A 251 14.45 -8.26 -2.01
N GLY A 252 14.89 -8.88 -3.12
CA GLY A 252 15.81 -10.02 -3.11
C GLY A 252 17.21 -9.66 -2.59
N LEU A 253 17.77 -8.51 -3.01
CA LEU A 253 19.08 -8.08 -2.51
C LEU A 253 19.03 -7.70 -1.03
N LEU A 254 17.95 -7.06 -0.58
CA LEU A 254 17.78 -6.67 0.83
C LEU A 254 17.58 -7.91 1.72
N GLN A 255 16.91 -8.95 1.21
CA GLN A 255 16.83 -10.23 1.89
C GLN A 255 18.21 -10.92 1.98
N GLN A 256 19.03 -10.81 0.94
CA GLN A 256 20.41 -11.30 0.99
C GLN A 256 21.22 -10.55 2.07
N ALA A 257 21.12 -9.22 2.10
CA ALA A 257 21.80 -8.39 3.09
C ALA A 257 21.35 -8.71 4.54
N ALA A 258 20.04 -8.83 4.76
CA ALA A 258 19.48 -9.24 6.05
C ALA A 258 19.94 -10.63 6.50
N THR A 259 20.13 -11.57 5.57
CA THR A 259 20.66 -12.92 5.90
C THR A 259 22.07 -12.84 6.49
N GLU A 260 22.87 -11.89 6.00
CA GLU A 260 24.20 -11.58 6.52
C GLU A 260 24.18 -10.59 7.69
N GLN A 261 22.99 -10.23 8.20
CA GLN A 261 22.77 -9.22 9.24
C GLN A 261 23.31 -7.82 8.89
N ASP A 262 23.45 -7.52 7.60
CA ASP A 262 23.89 -6.21 7.09
C ASP A 262 22.66 -5.38 6.67
N TYR A 263 22.22 -4.53 7.58
CA TYR A 263 20.99 -3.73 7.41
C TYR A 263 21.25 -2.29 6.96
N LEU A 264 22.52 -1.86 6.91
CA LEU A 264 22.90 -0.48 6.69
C LEU A 264 23.41 -0.31 5.26
N ILE A 265 22.48 -0.05 4.36
CA ILE A 265 22.74 0.06 2.92
C ILE A 265 23.08 1.50 2.56
N LYS A 266 24.13 1.74 1.78
CA LYS A 266 24.55 3.08 1.34
C LYS A 266 23.86 3.49 0.04
N ALA A 267 23.83 2.58 -0.93
CA ALA A 267 23.28 2.85 -2.26
C ALA A 267 22.75 1.57 -2.91
N ILE A 268 21.76 1.70 -3.77
CA ILE A 268 21.21 0.63 -4.61
C ILE A 268 21.18 1.12 -6.05
N VAL A 269 21.83 0.38 -6.94
CA VAL A 269 21.78 0.58 -8.39
C VAL A 269 20.82 -0.43 -8.99
N VAL A 270 19.87 0.04 -9.79
CA VAL A 270 18.98 -0.81 -10.60
C VAL A 270 19.34 -0.62 -12.07
N VAL A 271 19.46 -1.74 -12.79
CA VAL A 271 19.73 -1.78 -14.23
C VAL A 271 18.60 -2.51 -14.95
N GLY A 272 18.26 -2.03 -16.12
CA GLY A 272 17.33 -2.68 -17.04
C GLY A 272 18.04 -3.26 -18.26
N THR A 273 17.27 -3.49 -19.33
CA THR A 273 17.86 -3.75 -20.64
C THR A 273 18.63 -2.51 -21.12
N LYS A 274 19.82 -2.71 -21.71
CA LYS A 274 20.66 -1.61 -22.20
C LYS A 274 19.87 -0.66 -23.12
N GLY A 275 19.95 0.64 -22.84
CA GLY A 275 19.23 1.72 -23.51
C GLY A 275 17.82 1.95 -22.99
N GLN A 276 17.39 1.24 -21.94
CA GLN A 276 16.07 1.40 -21.33
C GLN A 276 16.21 1.73 -19.84
N TRP A 277 15.37 2.65 -19.37
CA TRP A 277 15.25 2.90 -17.93
C TRP A 277 14.56 1.72 -17.26
N PRO A 278 15.14 1.15 -16.18
CA PRO A 278 14.44 0.15 -15.40
C PRO A 278 13.21 0.75 -14.72
N LYS A 279 12.17 -0.07 -14.54
CA LYS A 279 11.01 0.24 -13.71
C LYS A 279 11.19 -0.38 -12.33
N ILE A 280 10.71 0.30 -11.30
CA ILE A 280 10.73 -0.16 -9.91
C ILE A 280 9.31 -0.06 -9.35
N SER A 281 8.77 -1.19 -8.93
CA SER A 281 7.46 -1.24 -8.28
C SER A 281 7.45 -0.47 -6.97
N TYR A 282 6.28 0.01 -6.57
CA TYR A 282 6.14 0.65 -5.27
C TYR A 282 6.41 -0.34 -4.12
N ARG A 283 6.20 -1.64 -4.32
CA ARG A 283 6.62 -2.71 -3.39
C ARG A 283 8.13 -2.73 -3.18
N ASP A 284 8.94 -2.68 -4.23
CA ASP A 284 10.41 -2.62 -4.09
C ASP A 284 10.85 -1.32 -3.39
N ARG A 285 10.17 -0.21 -3.71
CA ARG A 285 10.42 1.07 -3.03
C ARG A 285 10.05 1.02 -1.55
N GLN A 286 9.01 0.28 -1.18
CA GLN A 286 8.64 0.08 0.23
C GLN A 286 9.75 -0.65 0.99
N TYR A 287 10.28 -1.74 0.44
CA TYR A 287 11.39 -2.44 1.10
C TYR A 287 12.63 -1.56 1.25
N GLY A 288 12.98 -0.81 0.20
CA GLY A 288 14.07 0.16 0.27
C GLY A 288 13.82 1.28 1.27
N TYR A 289 12.58 1.76 1.40
CA TYR A 289 12.18 2.76 2.39
C TYR A 289 12.37 2.24 3.82
N GLU A 290 11.92 1.02 4.12
CA GLU A 290 12.09 0.42 5.45
C GLU A 290 13.57 0.23 5.80
N PHE A 291 14.43 -0.18 4.85
CA PHE A 291 15.87 -0.26 5.11
C PHE A 291 16.51 1.13 5.26
N SER A 292 16.06 2.13 4.51
CA SER A 292 16.54 3.51 4.63
C SER A 292 16.19 4.12 5.99
N LEU A 293 15.08 3.69 6.60
CA LEU A 293 14.71 4.07 7.96
C LEU A 293 15.79 3.67 8.98
N PHE A 294 16.45 2.52 8.82
CA PHE A 294 17.52 2.07 9.71
C PHE A 294 18.73 3.01 9.64
N ASN A 295 19.11 3.45 8.43
CA ASN A 295 20.13 4.48 8.26
C ASN A 295 19.76 5.76 9.01
N ASN A 296 18.53 6.24 8.82
CA ASN A 296 18.06 7.48 9.42
C ASN A 296 18.10 7.40 10.97
N LYS A 297 17.69 6.27 11.55
CA LYS A 297 17.74 6.04 13.01
C LYS A 297 19.16 6.02 13.57
N LEU A 298 20.16 5.66 12.76
CA LEU A 298 21.57 5.65 13.12
C LEU A 298 22.35 6.87 12.59
N ASN A 299 21.66 7.96 12.22
CA ASN A 299 22.26 9.19 11.70
C ASN A 299 23.15 9.00 10.44
N LYS A 300 22.86 7.98 9.65
CA LYS A 300 23.46 7.74 8.32
C LYS A 300 22.61 8.43 7.25
N LYS A 301 23.14 8.53 6.02
CA LYS A 301 22.39 9.12 4.91
C LYS A 301 21.31 8.15 4.42
N PRO A 302 20.17 8.64 3.91
CA PRO A 302 19.21 7.81 3.20
C PRO A 302 19.87 7.00 2.07
N ILE A 303 19.34 5.81 1.80
CA ILE A 303 19.85 4.97 0.72
C ILE A 303 19.69 5.73 -0.61
N GLN A 304 20.78 5.85 -1.37
CA GLN A 304 20.72 6.40 -2.72
C GLN A 304 20.11 5.37 -3.68
N LEU A 305 18.96 5.67 -4.27
CA LEU A 305 18.36 4.88 -5.34
C LEU A 305 18.84 5.41 -6.68
N ILE A 306 19.58 4.59 -7.42
CA ILE A 306 20.23 4.95 -8.68
C ILE A 306 19.66 4.07 -9.79
N LEU A 307 19.07 4.67 -10.82
CA LEU A 307 18.71 3.96 -12.05
C LEU A 307 19.78 4.21 -13.10
N SER A 308 20.15 3.17 -13.83
CA SER A 308 21.04 3.28 -14.99
C SER A 308 20.36 2.75 -16.23
N ASP A 309 20.49 3.51 -17.33
CA ASP A 309 20.05 3.06 -18.66
C ASP A 309 21.09 2.16 -19.36
N GLY A 310 22.24 1.89 -18.73
CA GLY A 310 23.33 1.11 -19.31
C GLY A 310 24.11 1.81 -20.43
N LEU A 311 23.87 3.11 -20.66
CA LEU A 311 24.59 3.98 -21.60
C LEU A 311 25.39 5.08 -20.87
N GLY A 312 25.47 5.01 -19.55
CA GLY A 312 26.18 5.97 -18.72
C GLY A 312 25.34 7.16 -18.26
N ASN A 313 24.01 7.11 -18.46
CA ASN A 313 23.08 8.08 -17.90
C ASN A 313 22.47 7.53 -16.60
N TYR A 314 22.26 8.42 -15.63
CA TYR A 314 21.73 8.05 -14.33
C TYR A 314 20.51 8.88 -13.95
N ARG A 315 19.58 8.25 -13.24
CA ARG A 315 18.57 8.93 -12.45
C ARG A 315 18.80 8.63 -10.98
N LEU A 316 18.75 9.65 -10.14
CA LEU A 316 19.07 9.56 -8.73
C LEU A 316 17.92 10.11 -7.87
N THR A 317 17.62 9.39 -6.80
CA THR A 317 16.68 9.80 -5.75
C THR A 317 17.00 9.06 -4.43
N SER A 318 16.15 9.21 -3.42
CA SER A 318 16.10 8.33 -2.23
C SER A 318 14.77 7.61 -2.17
N PHE A 319 14.65 6.56 -1.34
CA PHE A 319 13.37 5.85 -1.21
C PHE A 319 12.27 6.71 -0.58
N GLU A 320 12.62 7.64 0.31
CA GLU A 320 11.67 8.61 0.90
C GLU A 320 11.08 9.54 -0.15
N GLN A 321 11.88 9.94 -1.14
CA GLN A 321 11.41 10.75 -2.27
C GLN A 321 10.66 9.91 -3.31
N ALA A 322 11.11 8.68 -3.57
CA ALA A 322 10.47 7.77 -4.52
C ALA A 322 9.13 7.18 -4.03
N LEU A 323 8.91 7.20 -2.71
CA LEU A 323 7.71 6.71 -2.04
C LEU A 323 7.24 7.72 -0.98
N PRO A 324 6.73 8.89 -1.39
CA PRO A 324 6.22 9.87 -0.44
C PRO A 324 5.03 9.27 0.32
N TYR A 325 4.89 9.67 1.59
CA TYR A 325 3.82 9.21 2.46
C TYR A 325 3.75 7.68 2.59
N ALA A 326 4.90 7.00 2.55
CA ALA A 326 4.98 5.55 2.78
C ALA A 326 4.35 5.19 4.13
N PHE A 327 3.59 4.08 4.15
CA PHE A 327 3.33 3.39 5.42
C PHE A 327 4.67 2.86 5.95
N SER A 328 4.90 2.87 7.26
CA SER A 328 6.20 2.43 7.81
C SER A 328 6.07 1.65 9.11
N LEU A 329 7.09 0.81 9.37
CA LEU A 329 7.22 0.11 10.66
C LEU A 329 7.34 1.06 11.84
N GLU A 330 7.89 2.26 11.63
CA GLU A 330 7.96 3.29 12.68
C GLU A 330 6.58 3.69 13.21
N TRP A 331 5.55 3.67 12.37
CA TRP A 331 4.19 3.99 12.80
C TRP A 331 3.46 2.76 13.35
N LEU A 332 3.75 1.59 12.80
CA LEU A 332 3.05 0.35 13.13
C LEU A 332 3.55 -0.25 14.45
N ILE A 333 4.87 -0.39 14.61
CA ILE A 333 5.53 -1.06 15.74
C ILE A 333 6.80 -0.30 16.18
N PRO A 334 6.66 0.97 16.63
CA PRO A 334 7.81 1.83 16.94
C PRO A 334 8.74 1.24 18.00
N LYS A 335 8.20 0.49 18.97
CA LYS A 335 8.98 -0.07 20.08
C LYS A 335 9.89 -1.19 19.58
N GLU A 336 9.33 -2.14 18.84
CA GLU A 336 10.05 -3.27 18.24
C GLU A 336 11.11 -2.78 17.27
N LEU A 337 10.78 -1.76 16.47
CA LEU A 337 11.77 -1.10 15.60
C LEU A 337 12.93 -0.54 16.42
N ASN A 338 12.69 0.23 17.48
CA ASN A 338 13.78 0.80 18.28
C ASN A 338 14.64 -0.28 18.94
N THR A 339 14.05 -1.36 19.45
CA THR A 339 14.80 -2.51 19.97
C THR A 339 15.66 -3.16 18.89
N PHE A 340 15.16 -3.28 17.66
CA PHE A 340 15.96 -3.78 16.55
C PHE A 340 17.11 -2.83 16.21
N ILE A 341 16.88 -1.51 16.18
CA ILE A 341 17.93 -0.50 15.95
C ILE A 341 19.07 -0.62 16.97
N GLU A 342 18.75 -0.82 18.25
CA GLU A 342 19.76 -1.03 19.31
C GLU A 342 20.60 -2.29 19.10
N GLN A 343 20.09 -3.29 18.39
CA GLN A 343 20.81 -4.55 18.11
C GLN A 343 21.79 -4.43 16.94
N ILE A 344 21.52 -3.52 16.00
CA ILE A 344 22.29 -3.34 14.77
C ILE A 344 23.21 -2.10 14.81
N SER A 345 23.11 -1.29 15.86
CA SER A 345 23.98 -0.14 16.14
C SER A 345 25.32 -0.58 16.71
#